data_AF-A0A2U0UK48-F1
#
_entry.id   AF-A0A2U0UK48-F1
#
_cell.length_a   1.000
_cell.length_b   1.000
_cell.length_c   1.000
_cell.angle_alpha   90.00
_cell.angle_beta   90.00
_cell.angle_gamma   90.00
#
_symmetry.space_group_name_H-M   'P 1'
#
loop_
_entity.id
_entity.type
_entity.pdbx_description
1 polymer ?
#
loop_
_entity_poly.entity_id
_entity_poly.type
_entity_poly.pdbx_seq_one_letter_code
_entity_poly.pdbx_strand_id
1 'polypeptide(L)'
;MANINKLEIVKANADKNIVTIKKGFLGMGGKVIDNKSGQPMTVTVEEFDSTEGELLSRVINMDTEGMVQALADRKPRPAGLGNFRLETLLTEDGNLLLMQMFKFVDFKHRPFSDLKVIKGEHAKEIAQLLGGR
;
A
#
# COMPACT_ATOMS: atom_id res chain seq x y z
N MET A 1 1.85 -11.81 9.63
CA MET A 1 1.00 -11.61 8.44
C MET A 1 -0.17 -10.74 8.83
N ALA A 2 -0.38 -9.62 8.13
CA ALA A 2 -1.56 -8.79 8.33
C ALA A 2 -2.81 -9.59 7.94
N ASN A 3 -3.90 -9.46 8.71
CA ASN A 3 -5.17 -10.06 8.33
C ASN A 3 -5.75 -9.26 7.16
N ILE A 4 -5.70 -9.82 5.94
CA ILE A 4 -6.09 -9.14 4.69
C ILE A 4 -7.51 -8.57 4.77
N ASN A 5 -8.42 -9.22 5.50
CA ASN A 5 -9.79 -8.76 5.69
C ASN A 5 -9.91 -7.48 6.53
N LYS A 6 -8.83 -7.09 7.23
CA LYS A 6 -8.76 -5.87 8.06
C LYS A 6 -8.04 -4.72 7.36
N LEU A 7 -7.54 -4.91 6.14
CA LEU A 7 -6.84 -3.87 5.38
C LEU A 7 -7.85 -2.91 4.77
N GLU A 8 -7.67 -1.63 5.04
CA GLU A 8 -8.58 -0.60 4.56
C GLU A 8 -8.41 -0.36 3.06
N ILE A 9 -7.19 -0.51 2.51
CA ILE A 9 -6.96 -0.40 1.06
C ILE A 9 -7.69 -1.50 0.29
N VAL A 10 -7.78 -2.71 0.84
CA VAL A 10 -8.46 -3.83 0.17
C VAL A 10 -9.96 -3.59 0.18
N LYS A 11 -10.54 -3.20 1.32
CA LYS A 11 -11.97 -2.86 1.41
C LYS A 11 -12.34 -1.72 0.45
N ALA A 12 -11.58 -0.64 0.47
CA ALA A 12 -11.83 0.55 -0.35
C ALA A 12 -11.78 0.29 -1.86
N ASN A 13 -11.11 -0.78 -2.29
CA ASN A 13 -10.90 -1.12 -3.70
C ASN A 13 -11.65 -2.38 -4.15
N ALA A 14 -12.09 -3.23 -3.23
CA ALA A 14 -13.00 -4.33 -3.52
C ALA A 14 -14.36 -3.81 -3.97
N ASP A 15 -14.90 -2.79 -3.29
CA ASP A 15 -16.19 -2.16 -3.65
C ASP A 15 -16.14 -1.50 -5.05
N LYS A 16 -14.94 -1.13 -5.51
CA LYS A 16 -14.69 -0.54 -6.83
C LYS A 16 -14.38 -1.59 -7.91
N ASN A 17 -14.47 -2.87 -7.58
CA ASN A 17 -14.13 -3.99 -8.44
C ASN A 17 -12.67 -3.95 -8.99
N ILE A 18 -11.75 -3.30 -8.27
CA ILE A 18 -10.32 -3.24 -8.64
C ILE A 18 -9.61 -4.50 -8.17
N VAL A 19 -9.91 -4.94 -6.94
CA VAL A 19 -9.29 -6.14 -6.35
C VAL A 19 -10.34 -7.11 -5.80
N THR A 20 -9.99 -8.39 -5.73
CA THR A 20 -10.82 -9.42 -5.07
C THR A 20 -10.01 -10.16 -4.01
N ILE A 21 -10.61 -10.41 -2.85
CA ILE A 21 -10.05 -11.34 -1.86
C ILE A 21 -10.48 -12.76 -2.24
N LYS A 22 -9.53 -13.61 -2.60
CA LYS A 22 -9.76 -15.05 -2.75
C LYS A 22 -9.35 -15.78 -1.48
N LYS A 23 -10.24 -16.61 -0.94
CA LYS A 23 -9.92 -17.52 0.17
C LYS A 23 -9.01 -18.64 -0.34
N GLY A 24 -7.98 -18.98 0.42
CA GLY A 24 -7.12 -20.13 0.15
C GLY A 24 -7.88 -21.44 0.31
N PHE A 25 -7.36 -22.48 -0.36
CA PHE A 25 -7.87 -23.84 -0.23
C PHE A 25 -7.76 -24.31 1.23
N LEU A 26 -8.83 -24.92 1.76
CA LEU A 26 -8.95 -25.36 3.16
C LEU A 26 -8.88 -24.25 4.24
N GLY A 27 -9.15 -22.99 3.88
CA GLY A 27 -9.23 -21.90 4.86
C GLY A 27 -7.88 -21.36 5.34
N MET A 28 -6.77 -21.84 4.77
CA MET A 28 -5.43 -21.31 5.05
C MET A 28 -5.12 -20.11 4.15
N GLY A 29 -5.20 -18.92 4.74
CA GLY A 29 -4.75 -17.66 4.14
C GLY A 29 -5.70 -17.10 3.07
N GLY A 30 -5.76 -15.78 2.96
CA GLY A 30 -6.39 -15.10 1.82
C GLY A 30 -5.32 -14.61 0.85
N LYS A 31 -5.69 -14.42 -0.42
CA LYS A 31 -4.89 -13.69 -1.41
C LYS A 31 -5.69 -12.51 -1.94
N VAL A 32 -5.04 -11.37 -2.15
CA VAL A 32 -5.61 -10.26 -2.91
C VAL A 32 -5.25 -10.49 -4.37
N ILE A 33 -6.22 -10.38 -5.26
CA ILE A 33 -6.06 -10.55 -6.71
C ILE A 33 -6.41 -9.23 -7.38
N ASP A 34 -5.57 -8.75 -8.29
CA ASP A 34 -5.95 -7.68 -9.22
C ASP A 34 -6.97 -8.22 -10.23
N ASN A 35 -8.14 -7.61 -10.32
CA ASN A 35 -9.21 -8.13 -11.16
C ASN A 35 -8.94 -7.98 -12.66
N LYS A 36 -8.06 -7.04 -13.04
CA LYS A 36 -7.75 -6.79 -14.45
C LYS A 36 -6.77 -7.81 -15.02
N SER A 37 -5.68 -8.07 -14.32
CA SER A 37 -4.61 -8.98 -14.75
C SER A 37 -4.77 -10.41 -14.23
N GLY A 38 -5.58 -10.60 -13.18
CA GLY A 38 -5.68 -11.87 -12.47
C GLY A 38 -4.47 -12.20 -11.60
N GLN A 39 -3.48 -11.29 -11.53
CA GLN A 39 -2.27 -11.49 -10.75
C GLN A 39 -2.55 -11.41 -9.25
N PRO A 40 -1.96 -12.29 -8.43
CA PRO A 40 -1.94 -12.09 -6.99
C PRO A 40 -1.15 -10.83 -6.63
N MET A 41 -1.49 -10.26 -5.48
CA MET A 41 -0.82 -9.07 -4.96
C MET A 41 -0.20 -9.34 -3.59
N THR A 42 1.05 -8.92 -3.44
CA THR A 42 1.74 -8.84 -2.15
C THR A 42 1.23 -7.63 -1.40
N VAL A 43 0.91 -7.84 -0.13
CA VAL A 43 0.48 -6.77 0.78
C VAL A 43 1.64 -6.36 1.68
N THR A 44 1.91 -5.06 1.77
CA THR A 44 2.75 -4.48 2.82
C THR A 44 1.96 -3.47 3.64
N VAL A 45 2.22 -3.45 4.95
CA VAL A 45 1.63 -2.50 5.90
C VAL A 45 2.75 -1.97 6.76
N GLU A 46 2.99 -0.67 6.68
CA GLU A 46 3.99 0.03 7.49
C GLU A 46 3.33 1.16 8.26
N GLU A 47 3.77 1.37 9.50
CA GLU A 47 3.32 2.47 10.34
C GLU A 47 4.41 3.50 10.49
N PHE A 48 4.03 4.77 10.60
CA PHE A 48 4.94 5.91 10.66
C PHE A 48 4.51 6.83 11.79
N ASP A 49 5.49 7.43 12.46
CA ASP A 49 5.25 8.54 13.36
C ASP A 49 4.75 9.78 12.58
N SER A 50 4.48 10.86 13.30
CA SER A 50 3.94 12.07 12.65
C SER A 50 4.91 12.74 11.70
N THR A 51 6.22 12.73 12.00
CA THR A 51 7.24 13.34 11.16
C THR A 51 7.39 12.58 9.84
N GLU A 52 7.55 11.26 9.92
CA GLU A 52 7.71 10.40 8.75
C GLU A 52 6.40 10.27 7.96
N GLY A 53 5.26 10.26 8.65
CA GLY A 53 3.92 10.24 8.03
C GLY A 53 3.61 11.50 7.23
N GLU A 54 3.93 12.69 7.77
CA GLU A 54 3.79 13.94 7.03
C GLU A 54 4.70 14.00 5.82
N LEU A 55 5.96 13.54 5.94
CA LEU A 55 6.87 13.46 4.81
C LEU A 55 6.33 12.54 3.72
N LEU A 56 5.92 11.32 4.07
CA LEU A 56 5.38 10.36 3.12
C LEU A 56 4.09 10.89 2.47
N SER A 57 3.28 11.66 3.18
CA SER A 57 2.08 12.29 2.62
C SER A 57 2.37 13.34 1.54
N ARG A 58 3.53 13.98 1.58
CA ARG A 58 3.96 14.89 0.52
C ARG A 58 4.47 14.09 -0.68
N VAL A 59 5.28 13.07 -0.40
CA VAL A 59 5.90 12.20 -1.41
C VAL A 59 4.84 11.44 -2.23
N ILE A 60 3.82 10.86 -1.59
CA ILE A 60 2.74 10.13 -2.27
C ILE A 60 1.91 11.02 -3.22
N ASN A 61 1.95 12.34 -3.03
CA ASN A 61 1.22 13.30 -3.86
C ASN A 61 2.05 13.85 -5.02
N MET A 62 3.32 13.47 -5.14
CA MET A 62 4.15 13.79 -6.31
C MET A 62 3.74 12.93 -7.51
N ASP A 63 4.25 13.29 -8.69
CA ASP A 63 4.26 12.38 -9.83
C ASP A 63 5.21 11.19 -9.58
N THR A 64 5.16 10.20 -10.47
CA THR A 64 5.90 8.95 -10.28
C THR A 64 7.42 9.16 -10.25
N GLU A 65 7.96 10.00 -11.13
CA GLU A 65 9.41 10.28 -11.16
C GLU A 65 9.86 11.03 -9.91
N GLY A 66 9.11 12.06 -9.49
CA GLY A 66 9.37 12.81 -8.27
C GLY A 66 9.27 11.92 -7.02
N MET A 67 8.34 10.97 -7.00
CA MET A 67 8.23 9.99 -5.92
C MET A 67 9.47 9.09 -5.84
N VAL A 68 9.94 8.55 -6.97
CA VAL A 68 11.16 7.74 -7.03
C VAL A 68 12.35 8.53 -6.50
N GLN A 69 12.55 9.75 -6.99
CA GLN A 69 13.66 10.60 -6.58
C GLN A 69 13.61 10.92 -5.08
N ALA A 70 12.45 11.33 -4.57
CA ALA A 70 12.28 11.67 -3.16
C ALA A 70 12.51 10.48 -2.22
N LEU A 71 12.01 9.30 -2.59
CA LEU A 71 12.19 8.07 -1.81
C LEU A 71 13.62 7.53 -1.89
N ALA A 72 14.31 7.73 -3.01
CA ALA A 72 15.72 7.37 -3.17
C ALA A 72 16.63 8.27 -2.32
N ASP A 73 16.35 9.58 -2.27
CA ASP A 73 17.07 10.54 -1.44
C ASP A 73 16.87 10.29 0.05
N ARG A 74 15.61 10.10 0.48
CA ARG A 74 15.28 9.88 1.89
C ARG A 74 14.14 8.88 2.06
N LYS A 75 14.51 7.64 2.37
CA LYS A 75 13.55 6.59 2.74
C LYS A 75 12.83 6.92 4.05
N PRO A 76 11.48 6.91 4.07
CA PRO A 76 10.71 6.99 5.30
C PRO A 76 11.07 5.84 6.24
N ARG A 77 11.17 6.13 7.54
CA ARG A 77 11.50 5.11 8.54
C ARG A 77 10.22 4.65 9.25
N PRO A 78 9.84 3.37 9.14
CA PRO A 78 8.71 2.85 9.88
C PRO A 78 8.93 3.00 11.39
N ALA A 79 7.85 3.27 12.11
CA ALA A 79 7.79 3.28 13.56
C ALA A 79 7.05 2.03 14.05
N GLY A 80 7.46 1.49 15.20
CA GLY A 80 6.75 0.34 15.80
C GLY A 80 5.34 0.66 16.30
N LEU A 81 5.03 1.95 16.51
CA LEU A 81 3.73 2.48 16.96
C LEU A 81 3.51 3.85 16.32
N GLY A 82 3.02 3.85 15.07
CA GLY A 82 2.77 5.05 14.29
C GLY A 82 1.29 5.46 14.25
N ASN A 83 0.99 6.75 14.15
CA ASN A 83 -0.38 7.23 13.93
C ASN A 83 -0.72 7.34 12.43
N PHE A 84 0.26 7.21 11.56
CA PHE A 84 0.10 7.07 10.12
C PHE A 84 0.37 5.63 9.71
N ARG A 85 -0.37 5.14 8.73
CA ARG A 85 -0.19 3.81 8.14
C ARG A 85 -0.18 3.93 6.63
N LEU A 86 0.80 3.30 5.98
CA LEU A 86 0.79 3.04 4.56
C LEU A 86 0.38 1.59 4.33
N GLU A 87 -0.63 1.38 3.50
CA GLU A 87 -0.95 0.05 2.97
C GLU A 87 -0.63 0.03 1.47
N THR A 88 0.05 -1.02 1.02
CA THR A 88 0.39 -1.22 -0.40
C THR A 88 -0.04 -2.60 -0.89
N LEU A 89 -0.39 -2.67 -2.18
CA LEU A 89 -0.68 -3.89 -2.93
C LEU A 89 0.16 -3.88 -4.21
N LEU A 90 1.14 -4.77 -4.33
CA LEU A 90 1.98 -4.91 -5.52
C LEU A 90 1.66 -6.23 -6.22
N THR A 91 1.36 -6.22 -7.53
CA THR A 91 1.21 -7.47 -8.28
C THR A 91 2.50 -8.31 -8.23
N GLU A 92 2.38 -9.64 -8.26
CA GLU A 92 3.55 -10.54 -8.20
C GLU A 92 4.57 -10.30 -9.33
N ASP A 93 4.11 -9.83 -10.50
CA ASP A 93 4.96 -9.44 -11.63
C ASP A 93 5.64 -8.07 -11.45
N GLY A 94 5.27 -7.31 -10.41
CA GLY A 94 5.81 -5.99 -10.11
C GLY A 94 5.31 -4.84 -11.00
N ASN A 95 4.33 -5.08 -11.87
CA ASN A 95 3.89 -4.11 -12.88
C ASN A 95 2.77 -3.16 -12.41
N LEU A 96 2.16 -3.41 -11.25
CA LEU A 96 1.09 -2.58 -10.71
C LEU A 96 1.22 -2.46 -9.19
N LEU A 97 1.30 -1.22 -8.70
CA LEU A 97 1.30 -0.88 -7.29
C LEU A 97 0.09 -0.01 -6.98
N LEU A 98 -0.73 -0.46 -6.02
CA LEU A 98 -1.74 0.34 -5.36
C LEU A 98 -1.21 0.75 -3.99
N MET A 99 -1.35 2.01 -3.61
CA MET A 99 -0.94 2.47 -2.29
C MET A 99 -1.88 3.55 -1.75
N GLN A 100 -2.09 3.53 -0.45
CA GLN A 100 -2.93 4.52 0.23
C GLN A 100 -2.47 4.72 1.66
N MET A 101 -2.48 5.97 2.11
CA MET A 101 -2.21 6.33 3.50
C MET A 101 -3.49 6.43 4.30
N PHE A 102 -3.39 6.00 5.56
CA PHE A 102 -4.43 6.08 6.57
C PHE A 102 -3.88 6.76 7.82
N LYS A 103 -4.75 7.44 8.57
CA LYS A 103 -4.43 8.01 9.88
C LYS A 103 -5.33 7.39 10.93
N PHE A 104 -4.78 7.07 12.10
CA PHE A 104 -5.56 6.61 13.23
C PHE A 104 -6.24 7.81 13.91
N VAL A 105 -7.56 7.90 13.78
CA VAL A 105 -8.40 8.98 14.33
C VAL A 105 -9.71 8.36 14.82
N ASP A 106 -10.17 8.76 16.02
CA ASP A 106 -11.38 8.23 16.66
C ASP A 106 -11.41 6.70 16.76
N PHE A 107 -10.31 6.09 17.19
CA PHE A 107 -10.14 4.64 17.33
C PHE A 107 -10.29 3.83 16.03
N LYS A 108 -10.18 4.48 14.87
CA LYS A 108 -10.28 3.85 13.54
C LYS A 108 -9.21 4.38 12.60
N HIS A 109 -8.76 3.55 11.66
CA HIS A 109 -7.96 4.04 10.53
C HIS A 109 -8.90 4.65 9.50
N ARG A 110 -8.69 5.93 9.20
CA ARG A 110 -9.43 6.64 8.14
C ARG A 110 -8.49 6.96 6.98
N PRO A 111 -8.98 6.92 5.73
CA PRO A 111 -8.21 7.36 4.58
C PRO A 111 -7.65 8.78 4.82
N PHE A 112 -6.35 8.93 4.62
CA PHE A 112 -5.63 10.20 4.73
C PHE A 112 -5.12 10.70 3.38
N SER A 113 -4.94 9.79 2.41
CA SER A 113 -4.66 10.12 1.02
C SER A 113 -5.68 9.50 0.08
N ASP A 114 -5.72 10.01 -1.15
CA ASP A 114 -6.31 9.28 -2.26
C ASP A 114 -5.54 7.98 -2.55
N LEU A 115 -6.20 7.06 -3.25
CA LEU A 115 -5.55 5.89 -3.81
C LEU A 115 -4.58 6.32 -4.90
N LYS A 116 -3.32 5.90 -4.80
CA LYS A 116 -2.36 6.01 -5.91
C LYS A 116 -2.23 4.69 -6.63
N VAL A 117 -2.16 4.79 -7.96
CA VAL A 117 -2.04 3.66 -8.88
C VAL A 117 -0.81 3.91 -9.74
N ILE A 118 0.23 3.13 -9.53
CA ILE A 118 1.50 3.20 -10.28
C ILE A 118 1.60 1.96 -11.15
N LYS A 119 2.03 2.14 -12.40
CA LYS A 119 2.12 1.06 -13.40
C LYS A 119 3.53 0.98 -13.97
N GLY A 120 3.89 -0.19 -14.50
CA GLY A 120 5.16 -0.44 -15.15
C GLY A 120 6.32 -0.51 -14.17
N GLU A 121 7.54 -0.27 -14.66
CA GLU A 121 8.78 -0.53 -13.92
C GLU A 121 8.87 0.24 -12.58
N HIS A 122 8.32 1.46 -12.53
CA HIS A 122 8.30 2.26 -11.30
C HIS A 122 7.43 1.67 -10.17
N ALA A 123 6.47 0.79 -10.48
CA ALA A 123 5.64 0.16 -9.44
C ALA A 123 6.51 -0.70 -8.51
N LYS A 124 7.38 -1.54 -9.09
CA LYS A 124 8.32 -2.36 -8.33
C LYS A 124 9.37 -1.52 -7.61
N GLU A 125 9.92 -0.51 -8.29
CA GLU A 125 10.93 0.37 -7.72
C GLU A 125 10.41 1.12 -6.48
N ILE A 126 9.27 1.77 -6.59
CA ILE A 126 8.65 2.50 -5.48
C ILE A 126 8.29 1.54 -4.34
N ALA A 127 7.75 0.35 -4.64
CA ALA A 127 7.45 -0.64 -3.62
C ALA A 127 8.71 -1.04 -2.83
N GLN A 128 9.84 -1.27 -3.50
CA GLN A 128 11.12 -1.62 -2.85
C GLN A 128 11.67 -0.47 -1.99
N LEU A 129 11.53 0.77 -2.46
CA LEU A 129 11.95 1.95 -1.68
C LEU A 129 11.11 2.13 -0.41
N LEU A 130 9.84 1.72 -0.42
CA LEU A 130 8.90 1.79 0.70
C LEU A 130 8.96 0.59 1.66
N GLY A 131 9.86 -0.38 1.42
CA GLY A 131 10.00 -1.56 2.29
C GLY A 131 9.26 -2.82 1.80
N GLY A 132 8.72 -2.81 0.58
CA GLY A 132 8.26 -4.02 -0.11
C GLY A 132 9.42 -4.98 -0.30
N ARG A 133 9.32 -6.17 0.31
CA ARG A 133 10.23 -7.30 0.09
C ARG A 133 9.81 -8.08 -1.14
#